data_AF-A0A2V9CNC1-F1
#
_entry.id   AF-A0A2V9CNC1-F1
#
_cell.length_a   1.000
_cell.length_b   1.000
_cell.length_c   1.000
_cell.angle_alpha   90.00
_cell.angle_beta   90.00
_cell.angle_gamma   90.00
#
_symmetry.space_group_name_H-M   'P 1'
#
loop_
_entity.id
_entity.type
_entity.pdbx_description
1 polymer ?
#
loop_
_entity_poly.entity_id
_entity_poly.type
_entity_poly.pdbx_seq_one_letter_code
_entity_poly.pdbx_strand_id
1 'polypeptide(L)'
;MSARSSSARTLSDRRSLPQVRKASPRSQIRAMARWLALIAITQQVSCGGNTGSNSAAANLASMPMVTVSLSPASAQIEAGATVQFLVNVQNASNPAVTWQVNGIPGGNSSVGTITPSGAATASYTAPASVSGALTVTVAAVLQADTTKFGSANVTINPLPVAKISISPQNANVVAGASLQFSAVVQNGPQAVIWEVNNIPGGSAMSGTITSSPQGSLVALYTAPALIPL
;
A
#
# COMPACT_ATOMS: atom_id res chain seq x y z
N MET A 1 -70.72 -3.03 -9.04
CA MET A 1 -71.05 -4.46 -9.28
C MET A 1 -69.91 -5.28 -8.70
N SER A 2 -70.05 -5.79 -7.47
CA SER A 2 -70.53 -7.15 -7.15
C SER A 2 -69.46 -8.20 -7.50
N ALA A 3 -68.60 -8.61 -6.57
CA ALA A 3 -68.80 -9.55 -5.46
C ALA A 3 -68.76 -11.05 -5.85
N ARG A 4 -68.12 -11.84 -4.97
CA ARG A 4 -68.12 -13.30 -4.73
C ARG A 4 -66.75 -13.95 -4.98
N SER A 5 -66.00 -14.39 -3.96
CA SER A 5 -66.27 -15.41 -2.93
C SER A 5 -66.49 -16.81 -3.52
N SER A 6 -65.55 -17.73 -3.29
CA SER A 6 -65.90 -19.11 -2.95
C SER A 6 -64.77 -19.80 -2.17
N SER A 7 -65.14 -20.28 -0.98
CA SER A 7 -64.36 -21.14 -0.08
C SER A 7 -64.68 -22.62 -0.36
N ALA A 8 -63.71 -23.52 -0.10
CA ALA A 8 -63.87 -24.81 0.61
C ALA A 8 -62.47 -25.47 0.74
N ARG A 9 -61.90 -25.77 1.92
CA ARG A 9 -62.16 -26.93 2.84
C ARG A 9 -62.10 -28.28 2.11
N THR A 10 -61.41 -29.36 2.51
CA THR A 10 -60.60 -29.84 3.66
C THR A 10 -59.91 -31.12 3.10
N LEU A 11 -58.69 -31.53 3.45
CA LEU A 11 -58.45 -32.64 4.39
C LEU A 11 -56.95 -32.93 4.49
N SER A 12 -56.52 -32.92 5.74
CA SER A 12 -55.36 -33.59 6.35
C SER A 12 -54.72 -34.75 5.57
N ASP A 13 -53.41 -34.66 5.39
CA ASP A 13 -52.57 -35.84 5.59
C ASP A 13 -51.40 -35.49 6.52
N ARG A 14 -51.39 -36.15 7.68
CA ARG A 14 -50.32 -36.14 8.67
C ARG A 14 -49.43 -37.34 8.35
N ARG A 15 -48.20 -37.09 7.91
CA ARG A 15 -47.08 -37.99 8.23
C ARG A 15 -45.88 -37.23 8.73
N SER A 16 -45.36 -37.77 9.82
CA SER A 16 -44.48 -37.16 10.81
C SER A 16 -43.00 -37.41 10.48
N LEU A 17 -42.20 -36.33 10.53
CA LEU A 17 -40.89 -36.12 11.22
C LEU A 17 -39.83 -37.26 11.23
N PRO A 18 -38.53 -36.93 11.08
CA PRO A 18 -37.79 -36.40 12.23
C PRO A 18 -36.89 -35.17 11.97
N GLN A 19 -36.82 -34.35 13.01
CA GLN A 19 -36.01 -33.13 13.15
C GLN A 19 -34.52 -33.44 13.24
N VAL A 20 -33.69 -32.73 12.47
CA VAL A 20 -32.24 -32.61 12.73
C VAL A 20 -31.97 -31.18 13.18
N ARG A 21 -31.74 -31.01 14.49
CA ARG A 21 -31.37 -29.73 15.10
C ARG A 21 -29.90 -29.41 14.79
N LYS A 22 -29.65 -28.19 14.34
CA LYS A 22 -28.32 -27.57 14.30
C LYS A 22 -27.85 -27.29 15.74
N ALA A 23 -26.61 -27.64 16.06
CA ALA A 23 -25.90 -27.13 17.23
C ALA A 23 -24.40 -26.94 16.92
N SER A 24 -23.92 -25.73 17.18
CA SER A 24 -22.53 -25.27 17.14
C SER A 24 -21.72 -25.77 18.33
N PRO A 25 -20.41 -26.06 18.19
CA PRO A 25 -19.51 -26.14 19.34
C PRO A 25 -18.68 -24.86 19.49
N ARG A 26 -19.06 -24.02 20.46
CA ARG A 26 -18.16 -23.05 21.11
C ARG A 26 -17.54 -23.70 22.35
N SER A 27 -16.26 -23.39 22.57
CA SER A 27 -15.51 -23.39 23.84
C SER A 27 -15.52 -24.64 24.70
N GLN A 28 -14.35 -25.28 24.85
CA GLN A 28 -14.00 -25.93 26.10
C GLN A 28 -12.70 -25.35 26.64
N ILE A 29 -12.90 -24.58 27.71
CA ILE A 29 -11.91 -24.00 28.60
C ILE A 29 -11.62 -25.04 29.68
N ARG A 30 -10.33 -25.30 29.90
CA ARG A 30 -9.64 -25.63 31.17
C ARG A 30 -10.42 -26.42 32.24
N ALA A 31 -9.86 -27.54 32.71
CA ALA A 31 -9.24 -27.63 34.06
C ALA A 31 -9.04 -29.07 34.56
N MET A 32 -7.88 -29.26 35.22
CA MET A 32 -7.59 -30.07 36.42
C MET A 32 -7.81 -31.60 36.38
N ALA A 33 -6.78 -32.44 36.53
CA ALA A 33 -5.84 -32.63 37.65
C ALA A 33 -6.39 -33.49 38.81
N ARG A 34 -5.77 -34.69 38.92
CA ARG A 34 -5.38 -35.45 40.12
C ARG A 34 -6.36 -36.46 40.75
N TRP A 35 -6.04 -37.77 40.74
CA TRP A 35 -5.33 -38.63 41.75
C TRP A 35 -6.38 -39.55 42.44
N LEU A 36 -6.20 -40.80 42.87
CA LEU A 36 -5.11 -41.76 43.17
C LEU A 36 -5.76 -43.16 43.38
N ALA A 37 -5.02 -44.27 43.21
CA ALA A 37 -5.03 -45.51 44.05
C ALA A 37 -4.35 -46.68 43.29
N LEU A 38 -3.12 -47.07 43.65
CA LEU A 38 -2.72 -48.14 44.61
C LEU A 38 -2.52 -49.50 43.90
N ILE A 39 -1.31 -50.08 43.98
CA ILE A 39 -1.06 -51.51 44.23
C ILE A 39 0.43 -51.74 44.58
N ALA A 40 0.59 -52.32 45.78
CA ALA A 40 1.56 -53.29 46.30
C ALA A 40 3.10 -53.14 46.18
N ILE A 41 3.70 -53.26 47.37
CA ILE A 41 5.11 -53.29 47.73
C ILE A 41 5.74 -54.66 47.41
N THR A 42 6.97 -54.67 46.88
CA THR A 42 7.98 -55.68 47.26
C THR A 42 9.34 -54.99 47.48
N GLN A 43 10.00 -55.34 48.59
CA GLN A 43 11.35 -54.88 48.93
C GLN A 43 12.39 -55.65 48.12
N GLN A 44 13.44 -54.97 47.65
CA GLN A 44 14.81 -55.50 47.62
C GLN A 44 15.78 -54.32 47.79
N VAL A 45 16.52 -54.32 48.90
CA VAL A 45 17.74 -53.50 49.04
C VAL A 45 18.82 -54.23 48.25
N SER A 46 19.11 -53.73 47.05
CA SER A 46 20.29 -54.13 46.29
C SER A 46 21.19 -52.91 46.12
N CYS A 47 22.25 -52.87 46.92
CA CYS A 47 23.38 -51.97 46.72
C CYS A 47 24.39 -52.76 45.86
N GLY A 48 24.35 -52.52 44.56
CA GLY A 48 25.30 -53.06 43.59
C GLY A 48 25.57 -51.98 42.55
N GLY A 49 26.79 -51.44 42.57
CA GLY A 49 27.21 -50.39 41.66
C GLY A 49 27.36 -50.85 40.21
N ASN A 50 27.58 -49.85 39.37
CA ASN A 50 27.98 -49.91 37.97
C ASN A 50 26.84 -50.00 36.93
N THR A 51 26.22 -48.86 36.67
CA THR A 51 25.77 -48.51 35.31
C THR A 51 26.44 -47.20 34.94
N GLY A 52 27.14 -47.23 33.80
CA GLY A 52 27.91 -46.10 33.33
C GLY A 52 27.09 -44.82 33.39
N SER A 53 27.74 -43.75 33.81
CA SER A 53 27.32 -42.40 33.46
C SER A 53 27.32 -42.30 31.93
N ASN A 54 26.30 -42.85 31.30
CA ASN A 54 25.66 -42.18 30.19
C ASN A 54 25.12 -40.91 30.84
N SER A 55 26.00 -39.92 30.98
CA SER A 55 25.62 -38.55 30.71
C SER A 55 24.93 -38.64 29.36
N ALA A 56 23.62 -38.86 29.37
CA ALA A 56 22.78 -38.39 28.29
C ALA A 56 23.05 -36.89 28.32
N ALA A 57 24.09 -36.48 27.59
CA ALA A 57 24.20 -35.14 27.10
C ALA A 57 22.88 -34.96 26.40
N ALA A 58 21.94 -34.29 27.08
CA ALA A 58 20.73 -33.83 26.46
C ALA A 58 21.25 -33.04 25.28
N ASN A 59 21.14 -33.63 24.09
CA ASN A 59 21.45 -32.97 22.86
C ASN A 59 20.36 -31.91 22.78
N LEU A 60 20.65 -30.74 23.36
CA LEU A 60 19.84 -29.54 23.26
C LEU A 60 19.97 -29.15 21.79
N ALA A 61 19.25 -29.88 20.94
CA ALA A 61 19.07 -29.55 19.55
C ALA A 61 18.45 -28.16 19.57
N SER A 62 19.29 -27.16 19.30
CA SER A 62 18.91 -25.77 19.19
C SER A 62 17.76 -25.71 18.20
N MET A 63 16.54 -25.46 18.69
CA MET A 63 15.40 -25.32 17.79
C MET A 63 15.70 -24.19 16.79
N PRO A 64 15.44 -24.41 15.50
CA PRO A 64 15.74 -23.40 14.50
C PRO A 64 14.90 -22.14 14.76
N MET A 65 15.55 -20.99 14.86
CA MET A 65 14.92 -19.71 15.15
C MET A 65 14.15 -19.20 13.93
N VAL A 66 12.91 -18.74 14.14
CA VAL A 66 12.11 -18.08 13.09
C VAL A 66 12.73 -16.74 12.73
N THR A 67 12.93 -16.50 11.43
CA THR A 67 13.46 -15.24 10.90
C THR A 67 12.56 -14.71 9.80
N VAL A 68 12.38 -13.39 9.75
CA VAL A 68 11.64 -12.68 8.69
C VAL A 68 12.53 -11.55 8.18
N SER A 69 12.75 -11.48 6.87
CA SER A 69 13.50 -10.41 6.22
C SER A 69 12.77 -9.86 5.00
N LEU A 70 13.04 -8.59 4.67
CA LEU A 70 12.50 -7.90 3.50
C LEU A 70 13.61 -7.51 2.54
N SER A 71 13.33 -7.62 1.24
CA SER A 71 14.16 -7.08 0.16
C SER A 71 13.30 -6.28 -0.82
N PRO A 72 13.70 -5.04 -1.18
CA PRO A 72 14.86 -4.32 -0.66
C PRO A 72 14.67 -3.89 0.81
N ALA A 73 15.77 -3.71 1.56
CA ALA A 73 15.71 -3.23 2.95
C ALA A 73 15.47 -1.71 3.04
N SER A 74 15.73 -0.98 1.95
CA SER A 74 15.38 0.42 1.81
C SER A 74 15.08 0.78 0.36
N ALA A 75 14.25 1.79 0.14
CA ALA A 75 13.96 2.34 -1.18
C ALA A 75 13.81 3.87 -1.10
N GLN A 76 14.15 4.54 -2.20
CA GLN A 76 13.83 5.95 -2.41
C GLN A 76 13.01 6.08 -3.68
N ILE A 77 11.83 6.68 -3.58
CA ILE A 77 10.86 6.83 -4.67
C ILE A 77 10.23 8.22 -4.64
N GLU A 78 9.57 8.61 -5.72
CA GLU A 78 8.77 9.84 -5.76
C GLU A 78 7.33 9.58 -5.27
N ALA A 79 6.62 10.65 -4.93
CA ALA A 79 5.20 10.58 -4.62
C ALA A 79 4.43 9.91 -5.77
N GLY A 80 3.46 9.06 -5.43
CA GLY A 80 2.66 8.26 -6.36
C GLY A 80 3.36 7.07 -7.00
N ALA A 81 4.68 6.91 -6.83
CA ALA A 81 5.41 5.77 -7.35
C ALA A 81 5.19 4.51 -6.50
N THR A 82 5.59 3.36 -7.06
CA THR A 82 5.46 2.05 -6.40
C THR A 82 6.81 1.37 -6.24
N VAL A 83 6.92 0.50 -5.24
CA VAL A 83 8.06 -0.39 -5.05
C VAL A 83 7.56 -1.76 -4.60
N GLN A 84 8.14 -2.82 -5.15
CA GLN A 84 7.83 -4.18 -4.77
C GLN A 84 8.77 -4.65 -3.67
N PHE A 85 8.21 -5.34 -2.67
CA PHE A 85 8.93 -6.02 -1.62
C PHE A 85 8.77 -7.54 -1.73
N LEU A 86 9.87 -8.24 -1.46
CA LEU A 86 9.92 -9.68 -1.25
C LEU A 86 10.15 -9.94 0.24
N VAL A 87 9.30 -10.76 0.85
CA VAL A 87 9.50 -11.27 2.21
C VAL A 87 10.10 -12.69 2.15
N ASN A 88 11.11 -12.92 2.98
CA ASN A 88 11.69 -14.25 3.20
C ASN A 88 11.45 -14.64 4.66
N VAL A 89 10.63 -15.68 4.87
CA VAL A 89 10.32 -16.26 6.17
C VAL A 89 11.00 -17.63 6.25
N GLN A 90 11.79 -17.87 7.29
CA GLN A 90 12.46 -19.15 7.52
C GLN A 90 12.07 -19.74 8.87
N ASN A 91 12.08 -21.08 8.94
CA ASN A 91 11.82 -21.88 10.14
C ASN A 91 10.44 -21.68 10.79
N ALA A 92 9.48 -21.08 10.06
CA ALA A 92 8.09 -20.97 10.49
C ALA A 92 7.25 -22.11 9.90
N SER A 93 6.37 -22.71 10.70
CA SER A 93 5.40 -23.70 10.23
C SER A 93 4.35 -23.12 9.28
N ASN A 94 4.05 -21.82 9.43
CA ASN A 94 3.19 -21.05 8.54
C ASN A 94 3.89 -19.73 8.16
N PRO A 95 4.31 -19.55 6.89
CA PRO A 95 5.03 -18.34 6.45
C PRO A 95 4.12 -17.17 6.08
N ALA A 96 2.81 -17.24 6.33
CA ALA A 96 1.89 -16.15 6.02
C ALA A 96 2.19 -14.90 6.86
N VAL A 97 2.21 -13.73 6.21
CA VAL A 97 2.48 -12.44 6.85
C VAL A 97 1.31 -11.47 6.69
N THR A 98 1.24 -10.49 7.58
CA THR A 98 0.40 -9.30 7.45
C THR A 98 1.31 -8.12 7.11
N TRP A 99 1.00 -7.44 6.02
CA TRP A 99 1.74 -6.26 5.60
C TRP A 99 1.19 -5.00 6.26
N GLN A 100 2.10 -4.14 6.74
CA GLN A 100 1.78 -2.90 7.41
C GLN A 100 2.66 -1.76 6.87
N VAL A 101 2.13 -0.54 6.91
CA VAL A 101 2.88 0.69 6.69
C VAL A 101 2.75 1.55 7.94
N ASN A 102 3.86 1.93 8.56
CA ASN A 102 3.89 2.65 9.84
C ASN A 102 2.98 2.03 10.92
N GLY A 103 2.96 0.68 11.00
CA GLY A 103 2.13 -0.08 11.94
C GLY A 103 0.65 -0.20 11.55
N ILE A 104 0.23 0.34 10.41
CA ILE A 104 -1.15 0.29 9.92
C ILE A 104 -1.27 -0.86 8.92
N PRO A 105 -2.07 -1.92 9.19
CA PRO A 105 -2.34 -2.99 8.22
C PRO A 105 -2.83 -2.45 6.89
N GLY A 106 -2.14 -2.78 5.80
CA GLY A 106 -2.42 -2.27 4.45
C GLY A 106 -2.09 -0.79 4.20
N GLY A 107 -1.79 -0.01 5.24
CA GLY A 107 -1.51 1.42 5.13
C GLY A 107 -2.74 2.30 4.90
N ASN A 108 -2.53 3.55 4.49
CA ASN A 108 -3.59 4.52 4.18
C ASN A 108 -3.10 5.60 3.19
N SER A 109 -3.95 6.56 2.84
CA SER A 109 -3.60 7.61 1.87
C SER A 109 -2.49 8.56 2.31
N SER A 110 -2.25 8.73 3.61
CA SER A 110 -1.23 9.65 4.14
C SER A 110 0.16 9.03 4.23
N VAL A 111 0.25 7.72 4.48
CA VAL A 111 1.52 6.99 4.58
C VAL A 111 1.78 6.06 3.41
N GLY A 112 0.84 5.98 2.46
CA GLY A 112 0.87 5.02 1.37
C GLY A 112 0.20 3.69 1.74
N THR A 113 -0.09 2.90 0.72
CA THR A 113 -0.78 1.60 0.85
C THR A 113 0.12 0.46 0.42
N ILE A 114 -0.01 -0.69 1.07
CA ILE A 114 0.68 -1.92 0.68
C ILE A 114 -0.31 -3.04 0.39
N THR A 115 -0.17 -3.64 -0.80
CA THR A 115 -1.07 -4.68 -1.28
C THR A 115 -0.27 -5.94 -1.59
N PRO A 116 -0.63 -7.10 -1.01
CA PRO A 116 -0.02 -8.38 -1.37
C PRO A 116 -0.22 -8.67 -2.87
N SER A 117 0.86 -9.03 -3.57
CA SER A 117 0.84 -9.45 -4.97
C SER A 117 1.10 -10.96 -5.14
N GLY A 118 1.38 -11.65 -4.05
CA GLY A 118 1.64 -13.09 -4.00
C GLY A 118 1.89 -13.55 -2.56
N ALA A 119 2.26 -14.82 -2.39
CA ALA A 119 2.50 -15.40 -1.05
C ALA A 119 3.67 -14.74 -0.31
N ALA A 120 4.71 -14.32 -1.05
CA ALA A 120 5.93 -13.72 -0.52
C ALA A 120 6.19 -12.32 -1.07
N THR A 121 5.26 -11.72 -1.82
CA THR A 121 5.46 -10.41 -2.45
C THR A 121 4.33 -9.44 -2.14
N ALA A 122 4.67 -8.16 -2.01
CA ALA A 122 3.70 -7.08 -1.91
C ALA A 122 4.20 -5.83 -2.64
N SER A 123 3.28 -5.05 -3.16
CA SER A 123 3.55 -3.76 -3.79
C SER A 123 3.14 -2.63 -2.84
N TYR A 124 4.09 -1.78 -2.50
CA TYR A 124 3.85 -0.53 -1.80
C TYR A 124 3.61 0.59 -2.81
N THR A 125 2.59 1.41 -2.59
CA THR A 125 2.24 2.60 -3.38
C THR A 125 2.32 3.82 -2.48
N ALA A 126 3.19 4.78 -2.83
CA ALA A 126 3.33 6.03 -2.10
C ALA A 126 2.07 6.91 -2.21
N PRO A 127 1.81 7.81 -1.24
CA PRO A 127 0.83 8.87 -1.39
C PRO A 127 1.04 9.64 -2.70
N ALA A 128 -0.05 10.04 -3.35
CA ALA A 128 0.01 10.76 -4.63
C ALA A 128 0.74 12.11 -4.55
N SER A 129 0.81 12.71 -3.36
CA SER A 129 1.57 13.93 -3.10
C SER A 129 2.08 13.94 -1.66
N VAL A 130 3.24 14.58 -1.46
CA VAL A 130 3.81 14.88 -0.15
C VAL A 130 4.33 16.32 -0.18
N SER A 131 4.22 17.05 0.93
CA SER A 131 4.68 18.46 1.02
C SER A 131 6.20 18.58 1.23
N GLY A 132 6.85 17.48 1.59
CA GLY A 132 8.28 17.35 1.80
C GLY A 132 8.68 15.88 1.82
N ALA A 133 9.96 15.59 2.03
CA ALA A 133 10.42 14.21 2.12
C ALA A 133 9.71 13.48 3.28
N LEU A 134 9.11 12.33 2.99
CA LEU A 134 8.40 11.49 3.95
C LEU A 134 9.09 10.13 4.04
N THR A 135 9.49 9.71 5.24
CA THR A 135 10.00 8.37 5.47
C THR A 135 8.93 7.51 6.13
N VAL A 136 8.68 6.34 5.58
CA VAL A 136 7.76 5.34 6.12
C VAL A 136 8.45 4.00 6.32
N THR A 137 7.96 3.20 7.26
CA THR A 137 8.41 1.84 7.52
C THR A 137 7.36 0.87 7.01
N VAL A 138 7.77 0.03 6.06
CA VAL A 138 7.01 -1.13 5.61
C VAL A 138 7.41 -2.32 6.46
N ALA A 139 6.44 -3.05 7.00
CA ALA A 139 6.68 -4.24 7.80
C ALA A 139 5.87 -5.44 7.29
N ALA A 140 6.51 -6.61 7.27
CA ALA A 140 5.86 -7.89 7.13
C ALA A 140 5.87 -8.60 8.49
N VAL A 141 4.70 -8.68 9.13
CA VAL A 141 4.51 -9.27 10.46
C VAL A 141 4.04 -10.70 10.30
N LEU A 142 4.71 -11.66 10.92
CA LEU A 142 4.33 -13.07 10.82
C LEU A 142 2.98 -13.31 11.51
N GLN A 143 2.04 -13.98 10.83
CA GLN A 143 0.71 -14.25 11.39
C GLN A 143 0.76 -15.26 12.54
N ALA A 144 1.69 -16.22 12.48
CA ALA A 144 1.86 -17.25 13.50
C ALA A 144 2.52 -16.72 14.80
N ASP A 145 3.30 -15.64 14.71
CA ASP A 145 3.97 -14.99 15.84
C ASP A 145 4.23 -13.52 15.52
N THR A 146 3.37 -12.63 16.03
CA THR A 146 3.44 -11.19 15.74
C THR A 146 4.66 -10.49 16.33
N THR A 147 5.46 -11.17 17.15
CA THR A 147 6.75 -10.66 17.64
C THR A 147 7.86 -10.81 16.60
N LYS A 148 7.62 -11.55 15.50
CA LYS A 148 8.56 -11.75 14.40
C LYS A 148 8.12 -10.94 13.18
N PHE A 149 8.99 -10.06 12.73
CA PHE A 149 8.74 -9.21 11.57
C PHE A 149 10.04 -8.85 10.86
N GLY A 150 9.91 -8.59 9.56
CA GLY A 150 10.94 -7.92 8.77
C GLY A 150 10.46 -6.51 8.44
N SER A 151 11.38 -5.55 8.37
CA SER A 151 11.07 -4.14 8.09
C SER A 151 11.96 -3.56 7.00
N ALA A 152 11.41 -2.63 6.23
CA ALA A 152 12.11 -1.85 5.22
C ALA A 152 11.72 -0.37 5.32
N ASN A 153 12.67 0.53 5.05
CA ASN A 153 12.43 1.97 5.05
C ASN A 153 12.21 2.49 3.64
N VAL A 154 11.14 3.24 3.40
CA VAL A 154 10.87 3.91 2.13
C VAL A 154 10.93 5.41 2.34
N THR A 155 11.82 6.09 1.63
CA THR A 155 11.82 7.54 1.55
C THR A 155 11.08 7.98 0.30
N ILE A 156 10.15 8.91 0.48
CA ILE A 156 9.25 9.41 -0.55
C ILE A 156 9.58 10.87 -0.76
N ASN A 157 10.05 11.21 -1.95
CA ASN A 157 10.37 12.57 -2.32
C ASN A 157 9.15 13.24 -2.99
N PRO A 158 8.91 14.53 -2.74
CA PRO A 158 7.89 15.28 -3.46
C PRO A 158 8.19 15.30 -4.95
N LEU A 159 7.13 15.38 -5.77
CA LEU A 159 7.31 15.59 -7.21
C LEU A 159 7.96 16.97 -7.45
N PRO A 160 8.88 17.08 -8.42
CA PRO A 160 9.44 18.36 -8.80
C PRO A 160 8.33 19.35 -9.23
N VAL A 161 8.43 20.60 -8.77
CA VAL A 161 7.47 21.64 -9.14
C VAL A 161 7.73 22.10 -10.57
N ALA A 162 6.66 22.26 -11.36
CA ALA A 162 6.73 22.80 -12.70
C ALA A 162 7.26 24.24 -12.70
N LYS A 163 8.20 24.54 -13.59
CA LYS A 163 8.80 25.87 -13.74
C LYS A 163 8.77 26.29 -15.21
N ILE A 164 8.34 27.52 -15.47
CA ILE A 164 8.28 28.10 -16.81
C ILE A 164 9.18 29.33 -16.85
N SER A 165 10.01 29.45 -17.89
CA SER A 165 10.77 30.66 -18.20
C SER A 165 10.57 31.05 -19.65
N ILE A 166 10.59 32.35 -19.94
CA ILE A 166 10.42 32.93 -21.28
C ILE A 166 11.69 33.67 -21.71
N SER A 167 12.01 33.62 -23.00
CA SER A 167 13.11 34.37 -23.61
C SER A 167 12.68 35.02 -24.92
N PRO A 168 13.05 36.29 -25.17
CA PRO A 168 13.69 37.19 -24.21
C PRO A 168 12.73 37.56 -23.07
N GLN A 169 13.27 37.81 -21.87
CA GLN A 169 12.45 38.25 -20.72
C GLN A 169 12.01 39.72 -20.87
N ASN A 170 12.85 40.54 -21.52
CA ASN A 170 12.57 41.94 -21.82
C ASN A 170 12.94 42.20 -23.27
N ALA A 171 12.08 42.88 -24.02
CA ALA A 171 12.36 43.29 -25.38
C ALA A 171 11.58 44.55 -25.76
N ASN A 172 12.19 45.37 -26.61
CA ASN A 172 11.51 46.50 -27.24
C ASN A 172 11.16 46.10 -28.68
N VAL A 173 9.86 46.06 -28.99
CA VAL A 173 9.37 45.72 -30.33
C VAL A 173 8.81 46.99 -30.96
N VAL A 174 9.32 47.34 -32.13
CA VAL A 174 8.83 48.49 -32.90
C VAL A 174 7.38 48.24 -33.31
N ALA A 175 6.55 49.29 -33.32
CA ALA A 175 5.16 49.19 -33.76
C ALA A 175 5.06 48.52 -35.15
N GLY A 176 4.14 47.55 -35.28
CA GLY A 176 3.96 46.74 -36.49
C GLY A 176 5.04 45.68 -36.76
N ALA A 177 6.12 45.61 -35.96
CA ALA A 177 7.13 44.56 -36.09
C ALA A 177 6.77 43.32 -35.27
N SER A 178 7.43 42.20 -35.59
CA SER A 178 7.27 40.95 -34.87
C SER A 178 8.55 40.52 -34.15
N LEU A 179 8.39 39.84 -33.03
CA LEU A 179 9.47 39.25 -32.26
C LEU A 179 9.09 37.83 -31.83
N GLN A 180 10.02 36.90 -31.99
CA GLN A 180 9.84 35.55 -31.51
C GLN A 180 10.16 35.46 -30.02
N PHE A 181 9.28 34.80 -29.27
CA PHE A 181 9.51 34.37 -27.91
C PHE A 181 9.61 32.85 -27.85
N SER A 182 10.45 32.35 -26.95
CA SER A 182 10.51 30.95 -26.59
C SER A 182 10.24 30.76 -25.10
N ALA A 183 9.57 29.67 -24.76
CA ALA A 183 9.35 29.22 -23.40
C ALA A 183 10.15 27.94 -23.15
N VAL A 184 10.59 27.76 -21.91
CA VAL A 184 11.17 26.51 -21.43
C VAL A 184 10.32 26.07 -20.25
N VAL A 185 9.78 24.85 -20.33
CA VAL A 185 9.02 24.22 -19.25
C VAL A 185 9.85 23.10 -18.63
N GLN A 186 10.15 23.21 -17.35
CA GLN A 186 10.78 22.16 -16.54
C GLN A 186 9.71 21.47 -15.69
N ASN A 187 9.77 20.14 -15.57
CA ASN A 187 8.90 19.33 -14.71
C ASN A 187 7.39 19.50 -14.98
N GLY A 188 6.99 19.72 -16.24
CA GLY A 188 5.60 19.88 -16.63
C GLY A 188 5.36 19.54 -18.10
N PRO A 189 4.09 19.57 -18.54
CA PRO A 189 3.74 19.37 -19.94
C PRO A 189 4.52 20.34 -20.84
N GLN A 190 5.07 19.83 -21.95
CA GLN A 190 5.83 20.64 -22.91
C GLN A 190 4.90 21.45 -23.82
N ALA A 191 4.00 22.22 -23.20
CA ALA A 191 3.05 23.08 -23.87
C ALA A 191 2.73 24.31 -23.03
N VAL A 192 2.54 25.46 -23.68
CA VAL A 192 2.18 26.73 -23.02
C VAL A 192 1.05 27.44 -23.75
N ILE A 193 0.29 28.25 -23.01
CA ILE A 193 -0.62 29.22 -23.59
C ILE A 193 0.11 30.56 -23.61
N TRP A 194 0.16 31.18 -24.78
CA TRP A 194 0.75 32.50 -24.95
C TRP A 194 -0.31 33.57 -24.76
N GLU A 195 -0.04 34.49 -23.84
CA GLU A 195 -0.93 35.60 -23.53
C GLU A 195 -0.19 36.93 -23.65
N VAL A 196 -0.92 37.98 -24.04
CA VAL A 196 -0.46 39.37 -23.96
C VAL A 196 -1.42 40.10 -23.04
N ASN A 197 -0.91 40.68 -21.94
CA ASN A 197 -1.72 41.39 -20.95
C ASN A 197 -2.91 40.58 -20.43
N ASN A 198 -2.68 39.31 -20.07
CA ASN A 198 -3.69 38.34 -19.59
C ASN A 198 -4.77 37.97 -20.62
N ILE A 199 -4.50 38.15 -21.91
CA ILE A 199 -5.39 37.77 -23.00
C ILE A 199 -4.71 36.68 -23.84
N PRO A 200 -5.23 35.44 -23.87
CA PRO A 200 -4.76 34.40 -24.79
C PRO A 200 -4.73 34.89 -26.24
N GLY A 201 -3.56 34.80 -26.86
CA GLY A 201 -3.32 35.30 -28.22
C GLY A 201 -3.23 36.83 -28.35
N GLY A 202 -3.50 37.59 -27.30
CA GLY A 202 -3.42 39.04 -27.25
C GLY A 202 -4.59 39.77 -27.90
N SER A 203 -4.37 41.03 -28.28
CA SER A 203 -5.39 41.91 -28.87
C SER A 203 -4.78 42.88 -29.87
N ALA A 204 -5.61 43.48 -30.74
CA ALA A 204 -5.11 44.49 -31.69
C ALA A 204 -4.49 45.73 -31.00
N MET A 205 -4.89 46.04 -29.76
CA MET A 205 -4.39 47.21 -29.02
C MET A 205 -3.08 46.92 -28.27
N SER A 206 -2.86 45.70 -27.79
CA SER A 206 -1.64 45.32 -27.05
C SER A 206 -0.64 44.50 -27.88
N GLY A 207 -1.05 44.08 -29.08
CA GLY A 207 -0.33 43.16 -29.94
C GLY A 207 -0.87 41.74 -29.82
N THR A 208 -0.65 40.94 -30.86
CA THR A 208 -1.07 39.55 -30.91
C THR A 208 0.12 38.63 -30.75
N ILE A 209 -0.09 37.44 -30.18
CA ILE A 209 0.94 36.41 -30.07
C ILE A 209 0.38 35.09 -30.58
N THR A 210 1.07 34.46 -31.53
CA THR A 210 0.59 33.23 -32.17
C THR A 210 1.64 32.14 -32.11
N SER A 211 1.20 30.94 -31.73
CA SER A 211 2.00 29.72 -31.73
C SER A 211 1.40 28.74 -32.73
N SER A 212 2.21 28.15 -33.59
CA SER A 212 1.77 27.09 -34.50
C SER A 212 2.66 25.86 -34.31
N PRO A 213 2.11 24.70 -33.91
CA PRO A 213 0.72 24.46 -33.47
C PRO A 213 0.39 25.15 -32.13
N GLN A 214 -0.91 25.19 -31.78
CA GLN A 214 -1.36 25.66 -30.46
C GLN A 214 -0.66 24.84 -29.37
N GLY A 215 -0.11 25.53 -28.36
CA GLY A 215 0.67 24.88 -27.31
C GLY A 215 2.18 24.83 -27.58
N SER A 216 2.67 25.30 -28.74
CA SER A 216 4.10 25.34 -29.01
C SER A 216 4.86 26.19 -27.98
N LEU A 217 6.08 25.74 -27.63
CA LEU A 217 7.02 26.47 -26.78
C LEU A 217 7.67 27.68 -27.50
N VAL A 218 7.29 27.94 -28.74
CA VAL A 218 7.71 29.11 -29.49
C VAL A 218 6.49 29.82 -30.04
N ALA A 219 6.47 31.14 -29.91
CA ALA A 219 5.44 31.99 -30.49
C ALA A 219 6.01 33.25 -31.12
N LEU A 220 5.29 33.76 -32.10
CA LEU A 220 5.58 35.04 -32.75
C LEU A 220 4.64 36.09 -32.18
N TYR A 221 5.19 37.05 -31.43
CA TYR A 221 4.48 38.27 -31.04
C TYR A 221 4.55 39.28 -32.19
N THR A 222 3.46 40.01 -32.44
CA THR A 222 3.39 41.12 -33.39
C THR A 222 2.81 42.35 -32.67
N ALA A 223 3.60 43.42 -32.61
CA ALA A 223 3.21 44.66 -31.97
C ALA A 223 2.06 45.35 -32.74
N PRO A 224 1.16 46.10 -32.07
CA PRO A 224 0.17 46.93 -32.73
C PRO A 224 0.80 47.83 -33.80
N ALA A 225 0.18 47.93 -34.97
CA ALA A 225 0.61 48.85 -36.02
C ALA A 225 0.21 50.31 -35.74
N LEU A 226 -0.71 50.54 -34.80
CA LEU A 226 -1.24 51.85 -34.43
C LEU A 226 -1.04 52.04 -32.93
N ILE A 227 -0.35 53.11 -32.53
CA ILE A 227 -0.41 53.64 -31.17
C ILE A 227 -1.66 54.54 -31.16
N PRO A 228 -2.73 54.24 -30.40
CA PRO A 228 -3.84 55.18 -30.27
C PRO A 228 -3.32 56.52 -29.77
N LEU A 229 -3.59 57.60 -30.52
CA LEU A 229 -3.29 58.98 -30.16
C LEU A 229 -4.18 59.48 -29.03
#